data_AF-A0A3D5UZA6-F1
#
_entry.id   AF-A0A3D5UZA6-F1
#
_cell.length_a   1.000
_cell.length_b   1.000
_cell.length_c   1.000
_cell.angle_alpha   90.00
_cell.angle_beta   90.00
_cell.angle_gamma   90.00
#
_symmetry.space_group_name_H-M   'P 1'
#
loop_
_entity.id
_entity.type
_entity.pdbx_description
1 polymer ?
#
loop_
_entity_poly.entity_id
_entity_poly.type
_entity_poly.pdbx_seq_one_letter_code
_entity_poly.pdbx_strand_id
1 'polypeptide(L)'
;EPVWSNRTLRRIVREEMGKAEHIVFVDIHTGLGERGRGEMICVEPETSAACERMHRWWGDIVYSTVGGASVSSDVPGSVPVCFAEELKGCEITAGGLEFGTVPIREVTV
;
A
#
# COMPACT_ATOMS: atom_id res chain seq x y z
N GLU A 1 23.15 4.18 -5.88
CA GLU A 1 22.37 4.09 -7.13
C GLU A 1 21.24 3.08 -7.04
N PRO A 2 19.99 3.47 -7.41
CA PRO A 2 18.85 2.55 -7.45
C PRO A 2 19.04 1.45 -8.50
N VAL A 3 18.58 0.23 -8.24
CA VAL A 3 18.68 -0.90 -9.18
C VAL A 3 17.75 -0.75 -10.39
N TRP A 4 17.95 -1.57 -11.43
CA TRP A 4 17.23 -1.46 -12.71
C TRP A 4 15.70 -1.54 -12.55
N SER A 5 15.21 -2.41 -11.66
CA SER A 5 13.79 -2.65 -11.45
C SER A 5 13.10 -1.42 -10.84
N ASN A 6 13.73 -0.79 -9.84
CA ASN A 6 13.24 0.43 -9.22
C ASN A 6 13.14 1.58 -10.25
N ARG A 7 14.19 1.79 -11.05
CA ARG A 7 14.17 2.81 -12.12
C ARG A 7 13.09 2.53 -13.17
N THR A 8 12.88 1.26 -13.50
CA THR A 8 11.89 0.84 -14.50
C THR A 8 10.47 1.12 -13.99
N LEU A 9 10.15 0.72 -12.76
CA LEU A 9 8.85 1.00 -12.16
C LEU A 9 8.57 2.50 -12.10
N ARG A 10 9.51 3.29 -11.57
CA ARG A 10 9.38 4.75 -11.46
C ARG A 10 9.16 5.41 -12.82
N ARG A 11 9.82 4.92 -13.87
CA ARG A 11 9.61 5.40 -15.24
C ARG A 11 8.19 5.12 -15.72
N ILE A 12 7.72 3.87 -15.57
CA ILE A 12 6.37 3.46 -15.97
C ILE A 12 5.32 4.30 -15.24
N VAL A 13 5.43 4.45 -13.91
CA VAL A 13 4.49 5.25 -13.11
C VAL A 13 4.40 6.68 -13.65
N ARG A 14 5.54 7.32 -13.90
CA ARG A 14 5.60 8.69 -14.42
C ARG A 14 4.99 8.82 -15.82
N GLU A 15 5.36 7.92 -16.73
CA GLU A 15 4.98 7.99 -18.15
C GLU A 15 3.50 7.66 -18.35
N GLU A 16 3.02 6.62 -17.70
CA GLU A 16 1.67 6.09 -17.94
C GLU A 16 0.61 6.77 -17.08
N MET A 17 0.98 7.29 -15.90
CA MET A 17 0.01 7.81 -14.93
C MET A 17 0.16 9.30 -14.65
N GLY A 18 1.22 9.96 -15.11
CA GLY A 18 1.51 11.37 -14.80
C GLY A 18 0.50 12.41 -15.29
N LYS A 19 -0.50 12.00 -16.09
CA LYS A 19 -1.60 12.87 -16.56
C LYS A 19 -2.92 12.62 -15.83
N ALA A 20 -2.99 11.59 -14.98
CA ALA A 20 -4.22 11.27 -14.25
C ALA A 20 -4.35 12.17 -13.02
N GLU A 21 -5.56 12.65 -12.74
CA GLU A 21 -5.83 13.47 -11.55
C GLU A 21 -5.99 12.62 -10.30
N HIS A 22 -6.57 11.42 -10.45
CA HIS A 22 -6.81 10.47 -9.37
C HIS A 22 -6.22 9.11 -9.74
N ILE A 23 -5.41 8.54 -8.84
CA ILE A 23 -4.70 7.28 -9.09
C ILE A 23 -4.91 6.36 -7.90
N VAL A 24 -5.31 5.13 -8.20
CA VAL A 24 -5.46 4.06 -7.22
C VAL A 24 -4.51 2.94 -7.56
N PHE A 25 -3.70 2.52 -6.58
CA PHE A 25 -2.81 1.38 -6.70
C PHE A 25 -3.10 0.37 -5.60
N VAL A 26 -3.30 -0.88 -5.98
CA VAL A 26 -3.54 -1.99 -5.07
C VAL A 26 -2.56 -3.11 -5.39
N ASP A 27 -1.64 -3.37 -4.47
CA ASP A 27 -0.70 -4.48 -4.55
C ASP A 27 -1.28 -5.72 -3.87
N ILE A 28 -1.62 -6.75 -4.63
CA ILE A 28 -2.36 -7.90 -4.10
C ILE A 28 -1.38 -8.97 -3.64
N HIS A 29 -1.49 -9.33 -2.37
CA HIS A 29 -0.62 -10.30 -1.71
C HIS A 29 -1.42 -11.38 -1.00
N THR A 30 -0.73 -12.48 -0.69
CA THR A 30 -1.17 -13.46 0.30
C THR A 30 -0.05 -13.63 1.32
N GLY A 31 -0.38 -13.68 2.60
CA GLY A 31 0.63 -13.74 3.64
C GLY A 31 0.05 -13.76 5.03
N LEU A 32 0.37 -12.74 5.82
CA LEU A 32 0.03 -12.66 7.24
C LEU A 32 -1.48 -12.47 7.45
N GLY A 33 -2.04 -13.19 8.43
CA GLY A 33 -3.40 -12.96 8.92
C GLY A 33 -4.31 -14.19 8.92
N GLU A 34 -5.56 -13.97 9.30
CA GLU A 34 -6.59 -15.02 9.27
C GLU A 34 -6.84 -15.50 7.83
N ARG A 35 -6.89 -16.82 7.64
CA ARG A 35 -6.96 -17.43 6.31
C ARG A 35 -8.13 -16.90 5.49
N GLY A 36 -7.83 -16.28 4.35
CA GLY A 36 -8.82 -15.72 3.42
C GLY A 36 -9.42 -14.37 3.84
N ARG A 37 -9.06 -13.83 5.00
CA ARG A 37 -9.44 -12.47 5.40
C ARG A 37 -8.52 -11.47 4.73
N GLY A 38 -9.11 -10.45 4.10
CA GLY A 38 -8.38 -9.35 3.46
C GLY A 38 -8.12 -8.21 4.43
N GLU A 39 -6.90 -7.66 4.38
CA GLU A 39 -6.48 -6.42 5.02
C GLU A 39 -6.00 -5.45 3.93
N MET A 40 -6.63 -4.27 3.84
CA MET A 40 -6.17 -3.17 3.01
C MET A 40 -5.17 -2.33 3.80
N ILE A 41 -3.89 -2.55 3.52
CA ILE A 41 -2.75 -1.93 4.18
C ILE A 41 -2.54 -0.53 3.61
N CYS A 42 -2.68 0.47 4.48
CA CYS A 42 -2.33 1.86 4.22
C CYS A 42 -0.92 2.14 4.75
N VAL A 43 -0.04 2.67 3.88
CA VAL A 43 1.34 3.04 4.25
C VAL A 43 1.47 4.50 4.71
N GLU A 44 0.34 5.19 4.83
CA GLU A 44 0.25 6.58 5.28
C GLU A 44 -0.35 6.62 6.70
N PRO A 45 -0.10 7.69 7.48
CA PRO A 45 -0.76 7.88 8.77
C PRO A 45 -2.30 7.84 8.67
N GLU A 46 -2.98 7.42 9.73
CA GLU A 46 -4.46 7.40 9.78
C GLU A 46 -5.09 8.77 9.54
N THR A 47 -4.38 9.84 9.90
CA THR A 47 -4.80 11.24 9.69
C THR A 47 -4.59 11.74 8.26
N SER A 48 -4.03 10.91 7.37
CA SER A 48 -3.81 11.29 5.98
C SER A 48 -5.11 11.27 5.19
N ALA A 49 -5.26 12.20 4.24
CA ALA A 49 -6.37 12.19 3.29
C ALA A 49 -6.43 10.89 2.46
N ALA A 50 -5.27 10.24 2.26
CA ALA A 50 -5.22 8.92 1.61
C ALA A 50 -5.89 7.85 2.46
N CYS A 51 -5.55 7.73 3.74
CA CYS A 51 -6.17 6.76 4.66
C CYS A 51 -7.67 7.04 4.82
N GLU A 52 -8.08 8.31 4.97
CA GLU A 52 -9.51 8.68 4.99
C GLU A 52 -10.23 8.23 3.72
N ARG A 53 -9.63 8.43 2.53
CA ARG A 53 -10.20 7.91 1.27
C ARG A 53 -10.30 6.39 1.27
N MET A 54 -9.26 5.70 1.73
CA MET A 54 -9.26 4.24 1.81
C MET A 54 -10.43 3.74 2.67
N HIS A 55 -10.64 4.31 3.86
CA HIS A 55 -11.76 3.94 4.73
C HIS A 55 -13.11 4.21 4.06
N ARG A 56 -13.26 5.29 3.30
CA ARG A 56 -14.50 5.55 2.54
C ARG A 56 -14.78 4.49 1.48
N TRP A 57 -13.76 3.88 0.89
CA TRP A 57 -13.92 2.90 -0.20
C TRP A 57 -13.99 1.46 0.28
N TRP A 58 -13.16 1.09 1.25
CA TRP A 58 -12.99 -0.29 1.69
C TRP A 58 -13.48 -0.55 3.13
N GLY A 59 -13.81 0.50 3.87
CA GLY A 59 -14.41 0.37 5.20
C GLY A 59 -13.44 -0.19 6.24
N ASP A 60 -13.94 -1.14 7.02
CA ASP A 60 -13.28 -1.65 8.23
C ASP A 60 -12.12 -2.62 7.98
N ILE A 61 -11.82 -2.92 6.70
CA ILE A 61 -10.66 -3.75 6.35
C ILE A 61 -9.37 -2.91 6.20
N VAL A 62 -9.44 -1.59 6.36
CA VAL A 62 -8.30 -0.69 6.17
C VAL A 62 -7.53 -0.53 7.48
N TYR A 63 -6.22 -0.74 7.43
CA TYR A 63 -5.33 -0.57 8.59
C TYR A 63 -4.04 0.15 8.17
N SER A 64 -3.62 1.14 8.95
CA SER A 64 -2.36 1.86 8.73
C SER A 64 -1.19 1.16 9.41
N THR A 65 -0.07 1.01 8.70
CA THR A 65 1.18 0.50 9.28
C THR A 65 1.85 1.51 10.21
N VAL A 66 1.68 2.81 9.94
CA VAL A 66 2.29 3.91 10.71
C VAL A 66 1.65 4.06 12.10
N GLY A 67 0.40 3.61 12.26
CA GLY A 67 -0.34 3.62 13.54
C GLY A 67 -0.19 2.36 14.40
N GLY A 68 0.46 1.31 13.88
CA GLY A 68 0.64 0.03 14.59
C GLY A 68 -0.63 -0.82 14.75
N ALA A 69 -1.76 -0.41 14.17
CA ALA A 69 -3.01 -1.16 14.15
C ALA A 69 -3.03 -2.26 13.07
N SER A 70 -2.20 -2.14 12.03
CA SER A 70 -2.02 -3.16 11.00
C SER A 70 -1.24 -4.37 11.53
N VAL A 71 -1.61 -5.55 11.03
CA VAL A 71 -0.81 -6.78 11.26
C VAL A 71 0.54 -6.67 10.54
N SER A 72 0.60 -5.88 9.47
CA SER A 72 1.81 -5.63 8.70
C SER A 72 2.66 -4.51 9.30
N SER A 73 3.98 -4.67 9.19
CA SER A 73 4.96 -3.72 9.70
C SER A 73 5.03 -2.45 8.86
N ASP A 74 5.40 -1.34 9.51
CA ASP A 74 5.80 -0.12 8.81
C ASP A 74 7.19 -0.30 8.18
N VAL A 75 7.22 -0.49 6.86
CA VAL A 75 8.44 -0.79 6.11
C VAL A 75 8.76 0.33 5.12
N PRO A 76 9.95 0.95 5.20
CA PRO A 76 10.35 1.98 4.26
C PRO A 76 10.64 1.39 2.87
N GLY A 77 10.40 2.18 1.83
CA GLY A 77 10.74 1.81 0.45
C GLY A 77 9.77 0.81 -0.21
N SER A 78 8.57 0.65 0.33
CA SER A 78 7.51 -0.15 -0.29
C SER A 78 7.06 0.45 -1.63
N VAL A 79 6.50 -0.40 -2.50
CA VAL A 79 6.02 0.02 -3.83
C VAL A 79 4.97 1.14 -3.76
N PRO A 80 3.97 1.14 -2.85
CA PRO A 80 3.02 2.24 -2.74
C PRO A 80 3.67 3.63 -2.57
N VAL A 81 4.79 3.73 -1.85
CA VAL A 81 5.54 4.99 -1.65
C VAL A 81 6.05 5.56 -2.98
N CYS A 82 6.42 4.70 -3.93
CA CYS A 82 6.84 5.11 -5.27
C CYS A 82 5.78 5.96 -5.98
N PHE A 83 4.49 5.65 -5.81
CA PHE A 83 3.42 6.38 -6.47
C PHE A 83 3.30 7.80 -5.92
N ALA A 84 3.34 7.95 -4.60
CA ALA A 84 3.30 9.26 -3.94
C ALA A 84 4.51 10.14 -4.33
N GLU A 85 5.70 9.55 -4.45
CA GLU A 85 6.91 10.29 -4.81
C GLU A 85 6.97 10.73 -6.27
N GLU A 86 6.51 9.88 -7.19
CA GLU A 86 6.62 10.12 -8.64
C GLU A 86 5.51 11.02 -9.19
N LEU A 87 4.34 11.02 -8.55
CA LEU A 87 3.11 11.64 -9.07
C LEU A 87 2.70 12.84 -8.22
N LYS A 88 3.65 13.76 -8.00
CA LYS A 88 3.42 14.98 -7.22
C LYS A 88 2.33 15.83 -7.88
N GLY A 89 1.29 16.14 -7.13
CA GLY A 89 0.14 16.93 -7.60
C GLY A 89 -1.06 16.10 -8.05
N CYS A 90 -0.93 14.78 -8.10
CA CYS A 90 -2.06 13.87 -8.30
C CYS A 90 -2.63 13.44 -6.94
N GLU A 91 -3.92 13.11 -6.90
CA GLU A 91 -4.53 12.47 -5.74
C GLU A 91 -4.22 10.97 -5.76
N ILE A 92 -3.32 10.52 -4.89
CA ILE A 92 -2.88 9.12 -4.82
C ILE A 92 -3.56 8.37 -3.69
N THR A 93 -4.05 7.18 -3.98
CA THR A 93 -4.53 6.21 -2.98
C THR A 93 -3.86 4.87 -3.26
N ALA A 94 -2.73 4.61 -2.61
CA ALA A 94 -1.87 3.45 -2.88
C ALA A 94 -1.70 2.59 -1.63
N GLY A 95 -1.95 1.29 -1.75
CA GLY A 95 -1.89 0.36 -0.62
C GLY A 95 -1.67 -1.09 -1.07
N GLY A 96 -1.52 -1.98 -0.09
CA GLY A 96 -1.46 -3.42 -0.32
C GLY A 96 -2.76 -4.09 0.12
N LEU A 97 -3.28 -5.03 -0.65
CA LEU A 97 -4.37 -5.90 -0.22
C LEU A 97 -3.78 -7.28 0.13
N GLU A 98 -3.65 -7.56 1.41
CA GLU A 98 -3.09 -8.80 1.92
C GLU A 98 -4.21 -9.76 2.32
N PHE A 99 -4.21 -10.97 1.75
CA PHE A 99 -5.07 -12.06 2.21
C PHE A 99 -4.30 -12.98 3.14
N GLY A 100 -4.80 -13.17 4.35
CA GLY A 100 -4.17 -14.07 5.31
C GLY A 100 -4.10 -15.51 4.80
N THR A 101 -3.01 -16.19 5.14
CA THR A 101 -2.79 -17.61 4.84
C THR A 101 -2.74 -18.43 6.12
N VAL A 102 -1.93 -17.98 7.08
CA VAL A 102 -1.80 -18.52 8.44
C VAL A 102 -1.57 -17.37 9.44
N PRO A 103 -1.93 -17.54 10.74
CA PRO A 103 -1.65 -16.55 11.78
C PRO A 103 -0.17 -16.20 11.87
N ILE A 104 0.17 -14.96 12.23
CA ILE A 104 1.58 -14.50 12.34
C ILE A 104 2.46 -15.40 13.23
N ARG A 105 1.88 -16.01 14.28
CA ARG A 105 2.56 -16.96 15.17
C ARG A 105 3.05 -18.23 14.47
N GLU A 106 2.49 -18.55 13.31
CA GLU A 106 2.83 -19.73 12.51
C GLU A 106 3.79 -19.40 11.36
N VAL A 107 4.08 -18.11 11.12
CA VAL A 107 4.99 -17.64 10.04
C VAL A 107 6.44 -17.47 10.53
N THR A 108 6.65 -17.21 11.82
CA THR A 108 7.99 -17.10 12.40
C THR A 108 8.59 -18.49 12.65
N VAL A 109 9.63 -18.82 11.88
CA VAL A 109 10.58 -19.90 12.18
C VAL A 109 11.64 -19.39 13.14
#